data_AF-A0A9X0TQN6-F1
#
_entry.id   AF-A0A9X0TQN6-F1
#
_cell.length_a   1.000
_cell.length_b   1.000
_cell.length_c   1.000
_cell.angle_alpha   90.00
_cell.angle_beta   90.00
_cell.angle_gamma   90.00
#
_symmetry.space_group_name_H-M   'P 1'
#
loop_
_entity.id
_entity.type
_entity.pdbx_description
1 polymer ?
#
loop_
_entity_poly.entity_id
_entity_poly.type
_entity_poly.pdbx_seq_one_letter_code
_entity_poly.pdbx_strand_id
1 'polypeptide(L)'
;MNQIAERTERPSKPALVAGGAISAIVPQSIEESFRLSEAIHMSGMAPSGFDSPQKVMIAMLAGLEIGLPPMAAVQSVAVINNRPCIWGDALIGVVRKSPLCLYVTEWIEGEGDEMIAHCETHRKGEPRPVKMSFSVADAKKAGLWQTEARITKKSRDGGTYQKDNDSPWYKYPKRMLQMRARAWCLRDVYADVTKGMQVREEVEDYQHVGPDNARDITPAQPSVMARLRAAQEAPQHPEDEREGFDAAFVHSETETALTGEILPNTNSDDETPAPSSDNAGMKPVNEAGADDVPASDAPASTIPDDVRKHFIDFARKALTTATDAQLGVAQRIQAIDNMELDYRDVVPEAFWGKLEGLKIPAQYVISGQRTVDKARSYIAKDVLYCNEAEIGGAA
;
A
#
# COMPACT_ATOMS: atom_id res chain seq x y z
N MET A 1 -76.39 40.59 8.65
CA MET A 1 -75.08 40.19 8.11
C MET A 1 -74.10 40.13 9.28
N ASN A 2 -73.91 38.96 9.89
CA ASN A 2 -72.84 38.74 10.86
C ASN A 2 -71.81 37.82 10.22
N GLN A 3 -70.66 38.37 9.84
CA GLN A 3 -69.50 37.60 9.38
C GLN A 3 -68.81 36.99 10.59
N ILE A 4 -68.71 35.66 10.59
CA ILE A 4 -67.96 34.88 11.57
C ILE A 4 -66.49 34.92 11.12
N ALA A 5 -65.61 35.47 11.94
CA ALA A 5 -64.18 35.51 11.67
C ALA A 5 -63.59 34.09 11.82
N GLU A 6 -63.07 33.54 10.72
CA GLU A 6 -62.28 32.30 10.73
C GLU A 6 -60.99 32.52 11.52
N ARG A 7 -60.91 31.91 12.70
CA ARG A 7 -59.66 31.79 13.46
C ARG A 7 -58.73 30.83 12.73
N THR A 8 -57.68 31.35 12.11
CA THR A 8 -56.58 30.55 11.57
C THR A 8 -55.87 29.85 12.73
N GLU A 9 -56.05 28.54 12.88
CA GLU A 9 -55.33 27.74 13.86
C GLU A 9 -53.84 27.72 13.52
N ARG A 10 -52.99 28.13 14.47
CA ARG A 10 -51.54 28.01 14.31
C ARG A 10 -51.17 26.52 14.33
N PRO A 11 -50.25 26.06 13.47
CA PRO A 11 -49.80 24.67 13.50
C PRO A 11 -49.26 24.34 14.90
N SER A 12 -49.85 23.32 15.52
CA SER A 12 -49.43 22.80 16.82
C SER A 12 -47.95 22.45 16.75
N LYS A 13 -47.16 22.94 17.72
CA LYS A 13 -45.75 22.60 17.83
C LYS A 13 -45.66 21.08 18.02
N PRO A 14 -44.84 20.36 17.23
CA PRO A 14 -44.72 18.90 17.37
C PRO A 14 -44.33 18.55 18.80
N ALA A 15 -45.01 17.54 19.37
CA ALA A 15 -44.76 17.10 20.73
C ALA A 15 -43.31 16.61 20.86
N LEU A 16 -42.65 17.00 21.96
CA LEU A 16 -41.33 16.50 22.30
C LEU A 16 -41.42 14.99 22.58
N VAL A 17 -40.96 14.19 21.64
CA VAL A 17 -40.78 12.74 21.83
C VAL A 17 -39.45 12.54 22.55
N ALA A 18 -39.51 12.38 23.87
CA ALA A 18 -38.36 11.94 24.65
C ALA A 18 -38.12 10.44 24.39
N GLY A 19 -36.88 10.05 24.06
CA GLY A 19 -36.50 8.63 23.90
C GLY A 19 -35.82 8.23 22.58
N GLY A 20 -35.37 9.16 21.74
CA GLY A 20 -34.59 8.82 20.55
C GLY A 20 -33.24 8.19 20.91
N ALA A 21 -32.81 7.16 20.17
CA ALA A 21 -31.47 6.58 20.33
C ALA A 21 -30.40 7.62 20.01
N ILE A 22 -29.40 7.77 20.89
CA ILE A 22 -28.26 8.66 20.67
C ILE A 22 -27.47 8.12 19.47
N SER A 23 -27.51 8.83 18.34
CA SER A 23 -26.70 8.51 17.18
C SER A 23 -25.49 9.42 17.12
N ALA A 24 -24.35 8.87 16.69
CA ALA A 24 -23.18 9.69 16.40
C ALA A 24 -23.44 10.56 15.17
N ILE A 25 -22.84 11.76 15.16
CA ILE A 25 -22.74 12.59 13.96
C ILE A 25 -21.64 11.96 13.09
N VAL A 26 -22.01 11.51 11.90
CA VAL A 26 -21.11 10.88 10.93
C VAL A 26 -20.96 11.81 9.73
N PRO A 27 -19.74 12.29 9.40
CA PRO A 27 -19.53 13.14 8.24
C PRO A 27 -19.92 12.40 6.95
N GLN A 28 -20.61 13.09 6.05
CA GLN A 28 -21.12 12.52 4.79
C GLN A 28 -20.26 12.93 3.58
N SER A 29 -19.26 13.79 3.78
CA SER A 29 -18.34 14.23 2.73
C SER A 29 -16.90 14.27 3.23
N ILE A 30 -15.97 14.27 2.26
CA ILE A 30 -14.53 14.45 2.50
C ILE A 30 -14.28 15.79 3.20
N GLU A 31 -14.99 16.85 2.78
CA GLU A 31 -14.87 18.19 3.36
C GLU A 31 -15.35 18.24 4.83
N GLU A 32 -16.50 17.65 5.15
CA GLU A 32 -16.98 17.54 6.53
C GLU A 32 -16.02 16.74 7.41
N SER A 33 -15.47 15.65 6.85
CA SER A 33 -14.47 14.82 7.53
C SER A 33 -13.21 15.61 7.84
N PHE A 34 -12.74 16.42 6.89
CA PHE A 34 -11.56 17.25 7.07
C PHE A 34 -11.80 18.34 8.14
N ARG A 35 -12.93 19.04 8.11
CA ARG A 35 -13.30 20.04 9.13
C ARG A 35 -13.37 19.45 10.53
N LEU A 36 -13.97 18.27 10.68
CA LEU A 36 -14.02 17.58 11.97
C LEU A 36 -12.61 17.22 12.46
N SER A 37 -11.76 16.74 11.54
CA SER A 37 -10.38 16.38 11.85
C SER A 37 -9.52 17.58 12.24
N GLU A 38 -9.73 18.72 11.58
CA GLU A 38 -9.07 19.99 11.90
C GLU A 38 -9.50 20.50 13.28
N ALA A 39 -10.80 20.47 13.59
CA ALA A 39 -11.31 20.81 14.92
C ALA A 39 -10.71 19.93 16.03
N ILE A 40 -10.64 18.62 15.81
CA ILE A 40 -10.03 17.67 16.75
C ILE A 40 -8.55 18.00 16.96
N HIS A 41 -7.81 18.23 15.88
CA HIS A 41 -6.38 18.54 15.95
C HIS A 41 -6.12 19.89 16.66
N MET A 42 -6.83 20.95 16.26
CA MET A 42 -6.70 22.28 16.85
C MET A 42 -7.07 22.33 18.33
N SER A 43 -8.01 21.48 18.77
CA SER A 43 -8.39 21.39 20.18
C SER A 43 -7.32 20.76 21.08
N GLY A 44 -6.27 20.16 20.50
CA GLY A 44 -5.27 19.39 21.24
C GLY A 44 -5.78 18.06 21.79
N MET A 45 -6.98 17.62 21.38
CA MET A 45 -7.60 16.37 21.83
C MET A 45 -7.20 15.16 20.96
N ALA A 46 -6.46 15.38 19.88
CA ALA A 46 -5.96 14.30 19.04
C ALA A 46 -4.95 13.43 19.84
N PRO A 47 -5.10 12.09 19.84
CA PRO A 47 -4.14 11.19 20.49
C PRO A 47 -2.70 11.33 19.98
N SER A 48 -1.75 10.81 20.76
CA SER A 48 -0.34 10.77 20.37
C SER A 48 -0.14 10.07 19.03
N GLY A 49 0.66 10.67 18.15
CA GLY A 49 0.89 10.21 16.77
C GLY A 49 0.07 10.93 15.70
N PHE A 50 -0.92 11.74 16.10
CA PHE A 50 -1.73 12.57 15.20
C PHE A 50 -1.24 14.03 15.19
N ASP A 51 -0.11 14.24 14.53
CA ASP A 51 0.55 15.55 14.36
C ASP A 51 -0.07 16.43 13.27
N SER A 52 -1.07 15.95 12.53
CA SER A 52 -1.76 16.73 11.51
C SER A 52 -3.24 16.37 11.37
N PRO A 53 -4.09 17.31 10.91
CA PRO A 53 -5.50 17.03 10.60
C PRO A 53 -5.69 15.89 9.59
N GLN A 54 -4.75 15.73 8.65
CA GLN A 54 -4.79 14.67 7.65
C GLN A 54 -4.63 13.29 8.29
N LYS A 55 -3.73 13.12 9.26
CA LYS A 55 -3.59 11.84 9.96
C LYS A 55 -4.82 11.51 10.82
N VAL A 56 -5.42 12.52 11.45
CA VAL A 56 -6.70 12.36 12.18
C VAL A 56 -7.80 11.89 11.23
N MET A 57 -7.90 12.52 10.05
CA MET A 57 -8.89 12.16 9.04
C MET A 57 -8.72 10.72 8.57
N ILE A 58 -7.49 10.29 8.27
CA ILE A 58 -7.22 8.92 7.83
C ILE A 58 -7.60 7.91 8.91
N ALA A 59 -7.25 8.15 10.18
CA ALA A 59 -7.63 7.28 11.28
C ALA A 59 -9.14 7.22 11.48
N MET A 60 -9.82 8.38 11.37
CA MET A 60 -11.27 8.48 11.48
C MET A 60 -11.97 7.69 10.37
N LEU A 61 -11.58 7.90 9.11
CA LEU A 61 -12.15 7.17 7.96
C LEU A 61 -11.88 5.66 8.07
N ALA A 62 -10.66 5.25 8.44
CA ALA A 62 -10.35 3.84 8.66
C ALA A 62 -11.22 3.20 9.76
N GLY A 63 -11.50 3.92 10.85
CA GLY A 63 -12.41 3.41 11.87
C GLY A 63 -13.88 3.39 11.44
N LEU A 64 -14.33 4.36 10.64
CA LEU A 64 -15.66 4.36 10.04
C LEU A 64 -15.87 3.11 9.16
N GLU A 65 -14.85 2.71 8.40
CA GLU A 65 -14.89 1.51 7.57
C GLU A 65 -15.16 0.23 8.38
N ILE A 66 -14.61 0.10 9.59
CA ILE A 66 -14.87 -1.05 10.48
C ILE A 66 -16.08 -0.83 11.41
N GLY A 67 -16.90 0.19 11.15
CA GLY A 67 -18.17 0.42 11.85
C GLY A 67 -18.04 1.12 13.21
N LEU A 68 -16.93 1.80 13.47
CA LEU A 68 -16.77 2.68 14.62
C LEU A 68 -17.27 4.09 14.29
N PRO A 69 -18.00 4.77 15.19
CA PRO A 69 -18.35 6.17 14.99
C PRO A 69 -17.10 7.08 15.03
N PRO A 70 -17.14 8.27 14.43
CA PRO A 70 -15.94 9.09 14.19
C PRO A 70 -15.06 9.35 15.41
N MET A 71 -15.67 9.75 16.53
CA MET A 71 -14.89 10.04 17.75
C MET A 71 -14.31 8.77 18.38
N ALA A 72 -15.02 7.63 18.28
CA ALA A 72 -14.49 6.35 18.75
C ALA A 72 -13.37 5.85 17.82
N ALA A 73 -13.49 6.07 16.52
CA ALA A 73 -12.46 5.74 15.53
C ALA A 73 -11.13 6.44 15.85
N VAL A 74 -11.16 7.76 16.09
CA VAL A 74 -9.94 8.52 16.43
C VAL A 74 -9.26 8.02 17.70
N GLN A 75 -10.02 7.54 18.69
CA GLN A 75 -9.47 6.97 19.93
C GLN A 75 -8.97 5.53 19.74
N SER A 76 -9.59 4.77 18.83
CA SER A 76 -9.43 3.32 18.69
C SER A 76 -8.50 2.90 17.55
N VAL A 77 -8.15 3.83 16.67
CA VAL A 77 -7.22 3.64 15.56
C VAL A 77 -5.93 4.37 15.88
N ALA A 78 -4.79 3.74 15.65
CA ALA A 78 -3.47 4.33 15.68
C ALA A 78 -2.88 4.34 14.28
N VAL A 79 -2.14 5.39 13.91
CA VAL A 79 -1.37 5.42 12.67
C VAL A 79 0.09 5.19 13.02
N ILE A 80 0.61 4.03 12.61
CA ILE A 80 1.99 3.61 12.87
C ILE A 80 2.67 3.37 11.54
N ASN A 81 3.83 3.99 11.31
CA ASN A 81 4.59 3.84 10.05
C ASN A 81 3.72 4.03 8.80
N ASN A 82 2.89 5.07 8.82
CA ASN A 82 1.93 5.38 7.76
C ASN A 82 0.86 4.30 7.50
N ARG A 83 0.65 3.38 8.45
CA ARG A 83 -0.38 2.34 8.40
C ARG A 83 -1.41 2.54 9.52
N PRO A 84 -2.71 2.68 9.19
CA PRO A 84 -3.78 2.61 10.18
C PRO A 84 -3.87 1.21 10.80
N CYS A 85 -3.84 1.16 12.12
CA CYS A 85 -3.88 -0.05 12.93
C CYS A 85 -4.96 0.12 14.01
N ILE A 86 -5.59 -0.97 14.44
CA ILE A 86 -6.60 -0.94 15.50
C ILE A 86 -5.98 -1.32 16.84
N TRP A 87 -6.37 -0.66 17.92
CA TRP A 87 -6.00 -1.08 19.26
C TRP A 87 -6.66 -2.43 19.62
N GLY A 88 -5.94 -3.32 20.32
CA GLY A 88 -6.46 -4.64 20.69
C GLY A 88 -7.75 -4.63 21.51
N ASP A 89 -8.02 -3.56 22.24
CA ASP A 89 -9.27 -3.37 22.99
C ASP A 89 -10.46 -2.93 22.12
N ALA A 90 -10.20 -2.19 21.05
CA ALA A 90 -11.23 -1.85 20.08
C ALA A 90 -11.58 -3.03 19.19
N LEU A 91 -10.60 -3.89 18.87
CA LEU A 91 -10.78 -5.10 18.05
C LEU A 91 -11.90 -6.00 18.60
N ILE A 92 -11.85 -6.35 19.88
CA ILE A 92 -12.88 -7.21 20.49
C ILE A 92 -14.25 -6.53 20.51
N GLY A 93 -14.30 -5.20 20.68
CA GLY A 93 -15.54 -4.43 20.63
C GLY A 93 -16.19 -4.46 19.25
N VAL A 94 -15.38 -4.26 18.20
CA VAL A 94 -15.83 -4.34 16.80
C VAL A 94 -16.35 -5.74 16.47
N VAL A 95 -15.62 -6.79 16.85
CA VAL A 95 -16.04 -8.17 16.61
C VAL A 95 -17.32 -8.51 17.37
N ARG A 96 -17.42 -8.19 18.66
CA ARG A 96 -18.62 -8.46 19.46
C ARG A 96 -19.85 -7.71 18.99
N LYS A 97 -19.68 -6.55 18.34
CA LYS A 97 -20.78 -5.80 17.70
C LYS A 97 -21.28 -6.47 16.42
N SER A 98 -20.45 -7.29 15.76
CA SER A 98 -20.83 -7.99 14.54
C SER A 98 -21.91 -9.05 14.83
N PRO A 99 -23.00 -9.12 14.04
CA PRO A 99 -24.01 -10.17 14.18
C PRO A 99 -23.48 -11.57 13.83
N LEU A 100 -22.26 -11.66 13.30
CA LEU A 100 -21.57 -12.91 12.99
C LEU A 100 -20.85 -13.49 14.21
N CYS A 101 -20.60 -12.71 15.25
CA CYS A 101 -19.94 -13.18 16.46
C CYS A 101 -20.97 -13.79 17.42
N LEU A 102 -20.88 -15.10 17.68
CA LEU A 102 -21.72 -15.75 18.70
C LEU A 102 -21.15 -15.49 20.10
N TYR A 103 -19.83 -15.65 20.27
CA TYR A 103 -19.13 -15.31 21.51
C TYR A 103 -17.64 -15.09 21.26
N VAL A 104 -17.01 -14.40 22.23
CA VAL A 104 -15.55 -14.35 22.40
C VAL A 104 -15.27 -14.57 23.87
N THR A 105 -14.53 -15.63 24.20
CA THR A 105 -14.08 -15.97 25.54
C THR A 105 -12.55 -15.90 25.61
N GLU A 106 -12.05 -15.39 26.73
CA GLU A 106 -10.61 -15.23 26.97
C GLU A 106 -10.30 -15.70 28.38
N TRP A 107 -9.25 -16.49 28.54
CA TRP A 107 -8.78 -16.95 29.85
C TRP A 107 -7.28 -17.19 29.83
N ILE A 108 -6.68 -17.29 31.01
CA ILE A 108 -5.27 -17.59 31.18
C ILE A 108 -5.16 -18.80 32.10
N GLU A 109 -4.41 -19.80 31.67
CA GLU A 109 -4.07 -20.99 32.45
C GLU A 109 -2.60 -20.91 32.90
N GLY A 110 -2.26 -21.63 33.96
CA GLY A 110 -0.90 -21.66 34.50
C GLY A 110 -0.49 -20.43 35.31
N GLU A 111 0.74 -20.47 35.81
CA GLU A 111 1.35 -19.40 36.61
C GLU A 111 2.81 -19.21 36.23
N GLY A 112 3.33 -17.99 36.43
CA GLY A 112 4.73 -17.66 36.13
C GLY A 112 5.09 -17.96 34.68
N ASP A 113 6.13 -18.75 34.47
CA ASP A 113 6.66 -19.12 33.15
C ASP A 113 5.79 -20.13 32.39
N GLU A 114 4.85 -20.79 33.06
CA GLU A 114 3.92 -21.75 32.46
C GLU A 114 2.59 -21.09 32.05
N MET A 115 2.49 -19.75 32.12
CA MET A 115 1.26 -19.06 31.74
C MET A 115 0.99 -19.16 30.24
N ILE A 116 -0.26 -19.48 29.90
CA ILE A 116 -0.77 -19.52 28.54
C ILE A 116 -2.09 -18.76 28.49
N ALA A 117 -2.14 -17.71 27.66
CA ALA A 117 -3.39 -17.03 27.36
C ALA A 117 -4.11 -17.72 26.20
N HIS A 118 -5.42 -17.82 26.31
CA HIS A 118 -6.30 -18.40 25.30
C HIS A 118 -7.35 -17.39 24.88
N CYS A 119 -7.68 -17.39 23.59
CA CYS A 119 -8.86 -16.72 23.05
C CYS A 119 -9.63 -17.71 22.18
N GLU A 120 -10.91 -17.88 22.46
CA GLU A 120 -11.81 -18.71 21.67
C GLU A 120 -12.99 -17.87 21.18
N THR A 121 -13.38 -18.10 19.93
CA THR A 121 -14.57 -17.49 19.36
C THR A 121 -15.30 -18.46 18.45
N HIS A 122 -16.61 -18.29 18.35
CA HIS A 122 -17.43 -19.01 17.38
C HIS A 122 -18.14 -18.02 16.47
N ARG A 123 -17.83 -18.13 15.18
CA ARG A 123 -18.47 -17.35 14.13
C ARG A 123 -19.70 -18.07 13.61
N LYS A 124 -20.80 -17.33 13.47
CA LYS A 124 -22.06 -17.82 12.90
C LYS A 124 -21.81 -18.37 11.49
N GLY A 125 -22.23 -19.60 11.27
CA GLY A 125 -22.05 -20.31 9.99
C GLY A 125 -20.82 -21.20 9.93
N GLU A 126 -19.87 -21.06 10.87
CA GLU A 126 -18.75 -21.99 10.97
C GLU A 126 -19.11 -23.23 11.81
N PRO A 127 -18.61 -24.42 11.43
CA PRO A 127 -19.02 -25.68 12.06
C PRO A 127 -18.45 -25.85 13.48
N ARG A 128 -17.33 -25.19 13.81
CA ARG A 128 -16.63 -25.34 15.09
C ARG A 128 -16.08 -24.00 15.56
N PRO A 129 -15.96 -23.79 16.88
CA PRO A 129 -15.23 -22.65 17.41
C PRO A 129 -13.74 -22.74 17.05
N VAL A 130 -13.11 -21.57 16.94
CA VAL A 130 -11.67 -21.42 16.74
C VAL A 130 -11.04 -20.93 18.03
N LYS A 131 -9.94 -21.56 18.42
CA LYS A 131 -9.18 -21.25 19.63
C LYS A 131 -7.73 -20.98 19.25
N MET A 132 -7.20 -19.85 19.68
CA MET A 132 -5.77 -19.51 19.60
C MET A 132 -5.20 -19.31 21.00
N SER A 133 -3.88 -19.47 21.11
CA SER A 133 -3.17 -19.30 22.37
C SER A 133 -1.84 -18.58 22.18
N PHE A 134 -1.39 -17.94 23.25
CA PHE A 134 -0.07 -17.31 23.31
C PHE A 134 0.53 -17.53 24.70
N SER A 135 1.69 -18.19 24.74
CA SER A 135 2.37 -18.58 25.98
C SER A 135 3.48 -17.61 26.38
N VAL A 136 3.97 -17.73 27.61
CA VAL A 136 5.19 -17.03 28.04
C VAL A 136 6.40 -17.49 27.23
N ALA A 137 6.47 -18.77 26.82
CA ALA A 137 7.52 -19.25 25.94
C ALA A 137 7.50 -18.52 24.58
N ASP A 138 6.30 -18.30 24.02
CA ASP A 138 6.14 -17.51 22.78
C ASP A 138 6.54 -16.05 23.01
N ALA A 139 6.15 -15.46 24.14
CA ALA A 139 6.51 -14.09 24.50
C ALA A 139 8.03 -13.89 24.64
N LYS A 140 8.73 -14.85 25.25
CA LYS A 140 10.20 -14.87 25.35
C LYS A 140 10.83 -14.99 23.97
N LYS A 141 10.33 -15.91 23.14
CA LYS A 141 10.80 -16.09 21.75
C LYS A 141 10.59 -14.84 20.89
N ALA A 142 9.50 -14.11 21.11
CA ALA A 142 9.19 -12.87 20.43
C ALA A 142 9.90 -11.63 21.01
N GLY A 143 10.68 -11.77 22.09
CA GLY A 143 11.38 -10.64 22.73
C GLY A 143 10.45 -9.67 23.49
N LEU A 144 9.22 -10.09 23.79
CA LEU A 144 8.19 -9.28 24.46
C LEU A 144 8.21 -9.45 25.99
N TRP A 145 8.79 -10.55 26.47
CA TRP A 145 8.85 -10.88 27.89
C TRP A 145 9.98 -10.12 28.58
N GLN A 146 9.63 -8.99 29.20
CA GLN A 146 10.57 -8.14 29.94
C GLN A 146 10.41 -8.37 31.44
N THR A 147 11.52 -8.56 32.14
CA THR A 147 11.55 -8.73 33.61
C THR A 147 12.41 -7.69 34.32
N GLU A 148 13.18 -6.90 33.57
CA GLU A 148 14.11 -5.93 34.12
C GLU A 148 13.40 -4.62 34.48
N ALA A 149 13.64 -4.14 35.71
CA ALA A 149 13.07 -2.88 36.20
C ALA A 149 13.72 -1.64 35.57
N ARG A 150 14.93 -1.77 35.03
CA ARG A 150 15.63 -0.70 34.30
C ARG A 150 16.08 -1.23 32.95
N ILE A 151 15.86 -0.43 31.91
CA ILE A 151 16.23 -0.73 30.53
C ILE A 151 17.23 0.30 30.03
N THR A 152 18.16 -0.16 29.19
CA THR A 152 19.10 0.73 28.52
C THR A 152 18.46 1.29 27.25
N LYS A 153 18.35 2.61 27.15
CA LYS A 153 17.88 3.29 25.95
C LYS A 153 19.02 4.01 25.25
N LYS A 154 18.98 4.06 23.92
CA LYS A 154 19.84 4.94 23.13
C LYS A 154 19.34 6.38 23.27
N SER A 155 20.26 7.29 23.57
CA SER A 155 20.02 8.72 23.47
C SER A 155 20.06 9.16 22.01
N ARG A 156 19.48 10.32 21.72
CA ARG A 156 19.57 10.98 20.41
C ARG A 156 21.02 11.29 20.03
N ASP A 157 21.88 11.52 21.03
CA ASP A 157 23.29 11.90 20.85
C ASP A 157 24.22 10.69 20.68
N GLY A 158 23.69 9.49 20.44
CA GLY A 158 24.48 8.26 20.21
C GLY A 158 24.98 7.56 21.48
N GLY A 159 24.84 8.17 22.66
CA GLY A 159 25.10 7.53 23.95
C GLY A 159 23.98 6.59 24.41
N THR A 160 24.18 5.88 25.51
CA THR A 160 23.13 5.07 26.17
C THR A 160 22.85 5.57 27.57
N TYR A 161 21.58 5.53 27.99
CA TYR A 161 21.18 5.88 29.36
C TYR A 161 20.26 4.83 29.95
N GLN A 162 20.31 4.69 31.28
CA GLN A 162 19.47 3.77 32.05
C GLN A 162 18.16 4.48 32.41
N LYS A 163 17.03 3.89 32.02
CA LYS A 163 15.68 4.38 32.36
C LYS A 163 14.89 3.28 33.05
N ASP A 164 14.01 3.64 33.97
CA ASP A 164 13.03 2.69 34.51
C ASP A 164 12.15 2.11 33.40
N ASN A 165 11.80 0.83 33.54
CA ASN A 165 11.00 0.13 32.55
C ASN A 165 9.54 0.52 32.66
N ASP A 166 9.14 1.47 31.81
CA ASP A 166 7.77 1.93 31.69
C ASP A 166 6.93 1.16 30.66
N SER A 167 7.46 0.06 30.09
CA SER A 167 6.74 -0.75 29.12
C SER A 167 5.43 -1.30 29.72
N PRO A 168 4.27 -1.14 29.04
CA PRO A 168 3.03 -1.76 29.46
C PRO A 168 3.14 -3.28 29.63
N TRP A 169 3.98 -3.95 28.82
CA TRP A 169 4.16 -5.40 28.89
C TRP A 169 4.97 -5.83 30.11
N TYR A 170 5.89 -4.99 30.60
CA TYR A 170 6.59 -5.22 31.87
C TYR A 170 5.65 -5.05 33.07
N LYS A 171 4.83 -3.99 33.07
CA LYS A 171 3.89 -3.71 34.18
C LYS A 171 2.72 -4.69 34.21
N TYR A 172 2.25 -5.14 33.04
CA TYR A 172 1.05 -5.97 32.90
C TYR A 172 1.26 -7.14 31.93
N PRO A 173 2.14 -8.11 32.25
CA PRO A 173 2.49 -9.20 31.34
C PRO A 173 1.30 -10.10 30.99
N LYS A 174 0.36 -10.34 31.93
CA LYS A 174 -0.87 -11.08 31.65
C LYS A 174 -1.74 -10.42 30.57
N ARG A 175 -1.79 -9.07 30.55
CA ARG A 175 -2.53 -8.31 29.54
C ARG A 175 -1.89 -8.44 28.17
N MET A 176 -0.56 -8.45 28.11
CA MET A 176 0.18 -8.70 26.87
C MET A 176 -0.16 -10.08 26.31
N LEU A 177 -0.08 -11.16 27.11
CA LEU A 177 -0.42 -12.51 26.66
C LEU A 177 -1.87 -12.59 26.13
N GLN A 178 -2.82 -12.02 26.88
CA GLN A 178 -4.23 -11.95 26.48
C GLN A 178 -4.41 -11.24 25.13
N MET A 179 -3.79 -10.08 24.95
CA MET A 179 -3.89 -9.30 23.72
C MET A 179 -3.31 -10.04 22.51
N ARG A 180 -2.24 -10.81 22.69
CA ARG A 180 -1.65 -11.64 21.63
C ARG A 180 -2.58 -12.76 21.19
N ALA A 181 -3.07 -13.55 22.15
CA ALA A 181 -4.00 -14.63 21.85
C ALA A 181 -5.29 -14.10 21.17
N ARG A 182 -5.80 -12.96 21.63
CA ARG A 182 -6.94 -12.26 21.04
C ARG A 182 -6.68 -11.84 19.60
N ALA A 183 -5.56 -11.16 19.35
CA ALA A 183 -5.26 -10.59 18.04
C ALA A 183 -5.23 -11.66 16.96
N TRP A 184 -4.58 -12.80 17.23
CA TRP A 184 -4.53 -13.94 16.31
C TRP A 184 -5.91 -14.54 16.07
N CYS A 185 -6.64 -14.85 17.15
CA CYS A 185 -7.96 -15.46 17.06
C CYS A 185 -8.94 -14.59 16.26
N LEU A 186 -9.07 -13.32 16.64
CA LEU A 186 -10.11 -12.46 16.10
C LEU A 186 -9.82 -11.96 14.68
N ARG A 187 -8.56 -11.73 14.31
CA ARG A 187 -8.25 -11.35 12.93
C ARG A 187 -8.43 -12.50 11.95
N ASP A 188 -8.06 -13.71 12.35
CA ASP A 188 -8.17 -14.86 11.46
C ASP A 188 -9.65 -15.19 11.20
N VAL A 189 -10.48 -15.17 12.25
CA VAL A 189 -11.90 -15.52 12.16
C VAL A 189 -12.75 -14.38 11.61
N TYR A 190 -12.39 -13.11 11.88
CA TYR A 190 -13.18 -11.93 11.51
C TYR A 190 -12.41 -10.95 10.60
N ALA A 191 -11.65 -11.47 9.64
CA ALA A 191 -10.87 -10.69 8.69
C ALA A 191 -11.72 -9.69 7.87
N ASP A 192 -12.95 -10.08 7.52
CA ASP A 192 -13.93 -9.26 6.82
C ASP A 192 -14.52 -8.14 7.69
N VAL A 193 -14.77 -8.41 8.98
CA VAL A 193 -15.27 -7.40 9.93
C VAL A 193 -14.17 -6.38 10.24
N THR A 194 -12.94 -6.85 10.38
CA THR A 194 -11.77 -6.03 10.69
C THR A 194 -11.14 -5.39 9.46
N LYS A 195 -11.59 -5.76 8.25
CA LYS A 195 -11.09 -5.29 6.96
C LYS A 195 -9.57 -5.39 6.82
N GLY A 196 -8.98 -6.44 7.40
CA GLY A 196 -7.53 -6.67 7.38
C GLY A 196 -6.71 -5.66 8.19
N MET A 197 -7.33 -4.83 9.04
CA MET A 197 -6.60 -3.93 9.93
C MET A 197 -5.73 -4.72 10.90
N GLN A 198 -4.44 -4.38 10.94
CA GLN A 198 -3.51 -4.98 11.89
C GLN A 198 -3.74 -4.42 13.29
N VAL A 199 -3.37 -5.21 14.29
CA VAL A 199 -3.45 -4.81 15.69
C VAL A 199 -2.20 -4.02 16.04
N ARG A 200 -2.38 -2.83 16.60
CA ARG A 200 -1.31 -1.89 16.90
C ARG A 200 -0.17 -2.56 17.66
N GLU A 201 -0.51 -3.32 18.68
CA GLU A 201 0.44 -3.99 19.57
C GLU A 201 1.33 -4.99 18.81
N GLU A 202 0.87 -5.61 17.72
CA GLU A 202 1.71 -6.50 16.89
C GLU A 202 2.53 -5.74 15.86
N VAL A 203 1.96 -4.67 15.30
CA VAL A 203 2.71 -3.81 14.37
C VAL A 203 3.92 -3.19 15.07
N GLU A 204 3.79 -2.87 16.36
CA GLU A 204 4.89 -2.37 17.19
C GLU A 204 6.05 -3.37 17.39
N ASP A 205 5.79 -4.68 17.31
CA ASP A 205 6.82 -5.69 17.56
C ASP A 205 7.84 -5.75 16.41
N TYR A 206 7.34 -5.74 15.18
CA TYR A 206 8.18 -5.82 13.97
C TYR A 206 8.72 -4.46 13.53
N GLN A 207 8.48 -3.39 14.30
CA GLN A 207 9.03 -2.05 14.04
C GLN A 207 10.56 -2.02 13.97
N HIS A 208 11.26 -3.00 14.57
CA HIS A 208 12.71 -3.13 14.43
C HIS A 208 13.15 -3.71 13.07
N VAL A 209 12.23 -3.92 12.13
CA VAL A 209 12.50 -4.44 10.77
C VAL A 209 11.79 -3.60 9.69
N GLY A 210 11.62 -2.29 9.95
CA GLY A 210 11.11 -1.33 8.95
C GLY A 210 12.16 -0.95 7.90
N PRO A 211 11.78 -0.21 6.83
CA PRO A 211 12.70 0.28 5.80
C PRO A 211 13.84 1.16 6.35
N ASP A 212 13.71 1.70 7.56
CA ASP A 212 14.79 2.40 8.27
C ASP A 212 15.98 1.48 8.65
N ASN A 213 15.78 0.16 8.61
CA ASN A 213 16.83 -0.87 8.76
C ASN A 213 17.13 -1.60 7.44
N ALA A 214 16.60 -1.14 6.30
CA ALA A 214 17.04 -1.63 5.00
C ALA A 214 18.52 -1.23 4.84
N ARG A 215 19.40 -2.24 4.75
CA ARG A 215 20.81 -2.00 4.50
C ARG A 215 20.91 -1.42 3.08
N ASP A 216 21.26 -0.14 2.97
CA ASP A 216 21.52 0.48 1.66
C ASP A 216 22.68 -0.27 1.01
N ILE A 217 22.35 -1.09 0.02
CA ILE A 217 23.29 -1.87 -0.78
C ILE A 217 23.68 -1.12 -2.06
N THR A 218 23.21 0.11 -2.25
CA THR A 218 23.66 0.97 -3.34
C THR A 218 25.13 1.30 -3.09
N PRO A 219 26.06 0.96 -4.00
CA PRO A 219 27.45 1.36 -3.85
C PRO A 219 27.51 2.88 -3.72
N ALA A 220 28.07 3.37 -2.61
CA ALA A 220 28.13 4.79 -2.32
C ALA A 220 28.81 5.52 -3.49
N GLN A 221 28.07 6.37 -4.19
CA GLN A 221 28.68 7.22 -5.20
C GLN A 221 29.63 8.20 -4.50
N PRO A 222 30.86 8.38 -4.99
CA PRO A 222 31.79 9.33 -4.41
C PRO A 222 31.16 10.72 -4.41
N SER A 223 31.29 11.44 -3.28
CA SER A 223 30.73 12.78 -3.13
C SER A 223 31.24 13.71 -4.24
N VAL A 224 30.48 14.77 -4.55
CA VAL A 224 30.89 15.80 -5.52
C VAL A 224 32.29 16.34 -5.19
N MET A 225 32.61 16.49 -3.90
CA MET A 225 33.95 16.90 -3.44
C MET A 225 35.03 15.83 -3.68
N ALA A 226 34.70 14.54 -3.54
CA ALA A 226 35.63 13.46 -3.87
C ALA A 226 35.87 13.36 -5.39
N ARG A 227 34.84 13.59 -6.20
CA ARG A 227 34.96 13.68 -7.67
C ARG A 227 35.81 14.88 -8.10
N LEU A 228 35.63 16.03 -7.47
CA LEU A 228 36.43 17.24 -7.74
C LEU A 228 37.91 17.07 -7.37
N ARG A 229 38.22 16.44 -6.24
CA ARG A 229 39.62 16.13 -5.89
C ARG A 229 40.25 15.13 -6.84
N ALA A 230 39.52 14.06 -7.20
CA ALA A 230 40.01 13.08 -8.17
C ALA A 230 40.28 13.71 -9.55
N ALA A 231 39.46 14.68 -9.96
CA ALA A 231 39.70 15.45 -11.19
C ALA A 231 40.91 16.40 -11.10
N GLN A 232 41.22 16.92 -9.91
CA GLN A 232 42.41 17.75 -9.67
C GLN A 232 43.70 16.92 -9.55
N GLU A 233 43.61 15.69 -9.07
CA GLU A 233 44.73 14.76 -8.87
C GLU A 233 45.02 13.90 -10.12
N ALA A 234 44.15 13.95 -11.13
CA ALA A 234 44.39 13.28 -12.41
C ALA A 234 45.62 13.90 -13.10
N PRO A 235 46.61 13.08 -13.54
CA PRO A 235 47.78 13.60 -14.24
C PRO A 235 47.34 14.31 -15.53
N GLN A 236 47.80 15.55 -15.70
CA GLN A 236 47.60 16.29 -16.95
C GLN A 236 48.28 15.51 -18.08
N HIS A 237 47.49 15.05 -19.05
CA HIS A 237 48.02 14.47 -20.28
C HIS A 237 48.91 15.50 -21.00
N PRO A 238 50.01 15.07 -21.66
CA PRO A 238 50.92 15.95 -22.38
C PRO A 238 50.20 16.77 -23.45
N GLU A 239 50.64 18.01 -23.63
CA GLU A 239 49.92 19.11 -24.29
C GLU A 239 49.69 18.99 -25.82
N ASP A 240 49.96 17.83 -26.44
CA ASP A 240 49.93 17.68 -27.90
C ASP A 240 48.57 17.25 -28.48
N GLU A 241 47.53 17.08 -27.66
CA GLU A 241 46.14 16.88 -28.12
C GLU A 241 45.14 17.79 -27.38
N ARG A 242 45.39 19.10 -27.42
CA ARG A 242 44.34 20.08 -27.13
C ARG A 242 43.69 20.51 -28.44
N GLU A 243 42.40 20.22 -28.63
CA GLU A 243 41.59 20.95 -29.60
C GLU A 243 41.60 22.43 -29.19
N GLY A 244 42.44 23.21 -29.87
CA GLY A 244 42.69 24.62 -29.57
C GLY A 244 41.57 25.52 -30.08
N PHE A 245 41.14 26.44 -29.24
CA PHE A 245 40.36 27.62 -29.62
C PHE A 245 41.19 28.47 -30.60
N ASP A 246 40.78 28.53 -31.86
CA ASP A 246 41.41 29.38 -32.87
C ASP A 246 40.74 30.76 -32.90
N ALA A 247 41.44 31.77 -32.38
CA ALA A 247 40.98 33.15 -32.38
C ALA A 247 40.82 33.75 -33.79
N ALA A 248 41.39 33.14 -34.83
CA ALA A 248 41.22 33.59 -36.22
C ALA A 248 39.82 33.26 -36.77
N PHE A 249 39.15 32.23 -36.25
CA PHE A 249 37.80 31.83 -36.67
C PHE A 249 36.71 32.78 -36.13
N VAL A 250 37.01 33.51 -35.05
CA VAL A 250 36.06 34.43 -34.39
C VAL A 250 35.87 35.74 -35.18
N HIS A 251 36.89 36.17 -35.94
CA HIS A 251 36.82 37.41 -36.71
C HIS A 251 35.98 37.31 -37.99
N SER A 252 35.82 36.12 -38.59
CA SER A 252 35.02 35.95 -39.81
C SER A 252 33.51 35.96 -39.57
N GLU A 253 33.06 35.53 -38.39
CA GLU A 253 31.63 35.49 -38.05
C GLU A 253 31.10 36.79 -37.41
N THR A 254 31.99 37.73 -37.05
CA THR A 254 31.60 38.98 -36.38
C THR A 254 31.57 40.21 -37.30
N GLU A 255 32.04 40.11 -38.56
CA GLU A 255 31.94 41.21 -39.53
C GLU A 255 30.50 41.57 -39.92
N THR A 256 29.59 40.59 -39.97
CA THR A 256 28.18 40.80 -40.31
C THR A 256 27.32 41.27 -39.13
N ALA A 257 27.80 41.18 -37.90
CA ALA A 257 27.11 41.66 -36.70
C ALA A 257 27.35 43.16 -36.42
N LEU A 258 28.26 43.82 -37.16
CA LEU A 258 28.60 45.24 -36.98
C LEU A 258 27.81 46.20 -37.88
N THR A 259 27.07 45.69 -38.88
CA THR A 259 26.13 46.49 -39.68
C THR A 259 24.73 46.33 -39.08
N GLY A 260 24.36 47.24 -38.18
CA GLY A 260 23.15 47.18 -37.38
C GLY A 260 21.82 47.21 -38.16
N GLU A 261 21.43 46.08 -38.75
CA GLU A 261 20.05 45.77 -39.09
C GLU A 261 19.39 45.01 -37.94
N ILE A 262 18.48 45.69 -37.24
CA ILE A 262 17.60 45.09 -36.24
C ILE A 262 16.53 44.29 -37.00
N LEU A 263 16.64 42.95 -37.00
CA LEU A 263 15.54 42.10 -37.46
C LEU A 263 14.41 42.17 -36.42
N PRO A 264 13.14 42.40 -36.84
CA PRO A 264 12.02 42.53 -35.93
C PRO A 264 11.70 41.19 -35.24
N ASN A 265 11.53 41.26 -33.92
CA ASN A 265 11.13 40.14 -33.07
C ASN A 265 9.62 39.84 -33.24
N THR A 266 9.28 38.83 -34.04
CA THR A 266 7.92 38.27 -34.08
C THR A 266 7.85 37.05 -33.18
N ASN A 267 7.45 37.26 -31.92
CA ASN A 267 6.88 36.19 -31.11
C ASN A 267 5.55 35.77 -31.73
N SER A 268 5.46 34.53 -32.20
CA SER A 268 4.23 33.88 -32.63
C SER A 268 4.01 32.66 -31.76
N ASP A 269 3.38 32.87 -30.62
CA ASP A 269 2.64 31.84 -29.89
C ASP A 269 1.45 31.39 -30.77
N ASP A 270 1.69 30.45 -31.68
CA ASP A 270 0.70 29.45 -32.14
C ASP A 270 1.39 28.49 -33.12
N GLU A 271 1.98 27.41 -32.63
CA GLU A 271 2.08 26.13 -33.35
C GLU A 271 2.55 25.01 -32.40
N THR A 272 1.90 23.84 -32.52
CA THR A 272 2.06 22.67 -31.65
C THR A 272 3.47 22.06 -31.70
N PRO A 273 3.97 21.45 -30.61
CA PRO A 273 5.31 20.86 -30.59
C PRO A 273 5.43 19.68 -31.56
N ALA A 274 6.50 19.69 -32.36
CA ALA A 274 6.93 18.58 -33.20
C ALA A 274 7.53 17.43 -32.36
N PRO A 275 7.44 16.17 -32.82
CA PRO A 275 7.84 14.98 -32.06
C PRO A 275 9.36 14.79 -32.05
N SER A 276 9.95 14.45 -30.89
CA SER A 276 11.37 14.11 -30.82
C SER A 276 11.62 12.67 -31.24
N SER A 277 12.45 12.55 -32.27
CA SER A 277 13.01 11.31 -32.81
C SER A 277 14.23 10.90 -31.97
N ASP A 278 14.14 9.78 -31.27
CA ASP A 278 15.30 9.03 -30.80
C ASP A 278 15.73 8.04 -31.89
N ASN A 279 16.80 8.37 -32.61
CA ASN A 279 17.64 7.40 -33.30
C ASN A 279 18.95 8.06 -33.77
N ALA A 280 19.97 8.03 -32.91
CA ALA A 280 21.36 8.05 -33.36
C ALA A 280 21.89 6.62 -33.19
N GLY A 281 22.06 5.92 -34.33
CA GLY A 281 22.46 4.53 -34.36
C GLY A 281 23.92 4.28 -34.02
N MET A 282 24.24 3.01 -33.76
CA MET A 282 25.58 2.48 -33.96
C MET A 282 25.50 1.04 -34.49
N LYS A 283 26.26 0.78 -35.56
CA LYS A 283 26.34 -0.51 -36.29
C LYS A 283 26.98 -1.62 -35.43
N PRO A 284 26.66 -2.90 -35.69
CA PRO A 284 27.18 -4.04 -34.94
C PRO A 284 28.56 -4.48 -35.45
N VAL A 285 29.41 -4.95 -34.54
CA VAL A 285 30.59 -5.76 -34.85
C VAL A 285 30.23 -7.24 -34.70
N ASN A 286 30.61 -8.04 -35.70
CA ASN A 286 30.42 -9.49 -35.76
C ASN A 286 31.62 -10.18 -35.07
N GLU A 287 31.37 -11.01 -34.08
CA GLU A 287 32.21 -12.18 -33.81
C GLU A 287 31.33 -13.43 -33.79
N ALA A 288 31.69 -14.36 -34.67
CA ALA A 288 31.07 -15.66 -34.80
C ALA A 288 31.71 -16.64 -33.82
N GLY A 289 30.89 -17.51 -33.21
CA GLY A 289 31.39 -18.79 -32.70
C GLY A 289 30.72 -19.31 -31.43
N ALA A 290 29.88 -20.33 -31.63
CA ALA A 290 29.63 -21.47 -30.77
C ALA A 290 28.63 -21.36 -29.59
N ASP A 291 27.56 -22.14 -29.80
CA ASP A 291 26.89 -23.06 -28.87
C ASP A 291 25.57 -22.64 -28.19
N ASP A 292 24.58 -23.50 -28.47
CA ASP A 292 23.16 -23.49 -28.12
C ASP A 292 22.90 -23.40 -26.60
N VAL A 293 22.46 -22.24 -26.12
CA VAL A 293 21.54 -22.10 -24.96
C VAL A 293 20.81 -20.76 -25.07
N PRO A 294 19.47 -20.66 -25.00
CA PRO A 294 18.84 -19.35 -24.80
C PRO A 294 19.07 -18.90 -23.36
N ALA A 295 19.91 -17.88 -23.19
CA ALA A 295 20.10 -17.18 -21.92
C ALA A 295 18.81 -16.45 -21.52
N SER A 296 18.17 -16.92 -20.45
CA SER A 296 17.14 -16.19 -19.72
C SER A 296 17.81 -15.40 -18.61
N ASP A 297 18.18 -14.15 -18.89
CA ASP A 297 18.61 -13.19 -17.87
C ASP A 297 17.43 -12.31 -17.42
N ALA A 298 16.41 -12.97 -16.87
CA ALA A 298 15.37 -12.34 -16.06
C ALA A 298 15.48 -12.89 -14.62
N PRO A 299 15.21 -12.08 -13.58
CA PRO A 299 15.22 -12.58 -12.20
C PRO A 299 14.29 -13.79 -12.13
N ALA A 300 14.81 -14.93 -11.66
CA ALA A 300 14.15 -16.23 -11.73
C ALA A 300 12.69 -16.15 -11.28
N SER A 301 11.78 -16.14 -12.25
CA SER A 301 10.35 -16.30 -12.01
C SER A 301 10.17 -17.65 -11.32
N THR A 302 9.44 -17.66 -10.20
CA THR A 302 9.09 -18.88 -9.44
C THR A 302 8.15 -19.82 -10.22
N ILE A 303 7.94 -19.55 -11.51
CA ILE A 303 7.07 -20.29 -12.42
C ILE A 303 7.96 -21.00 -13.45
N PRO A 304 7.93 -22.33 -13.49
CA PRO A 304 8.57 -23.12 -14.55
C PRO A 304 8.21 -22.63 -15.95
N ASP A 305 9.14 -22.67 -16.89
CA ASP A 305 8.97 -22.05 -18.21
C ASP A 305 7.84 -22.69 -19.05
N ASP A 306 7.56 -23.97 -18.85
CA ASP A 306 6.43 -24.70 -19.43
C ASP A 306 5.09 -24.16 -18.91
N VAL A 307 4.97 -23.95 -17.60
CA VAL A 307 3.78 -23.34 -16.98
C VAL A 307 3.62 -21.88 -17.39
N ARG A 308 4.74 -21.14 -17.51
CA ARG A 308 4.72 -19.74 -17.93
C ARG A 308 4.15 -19.56 -19.33
N LYS A 309 4.45 -20.46 -20.26
CA LYS A 309 3.87 -20.43 -21.63
C LYS A 309 2.35 -20.53 -21.59
N HIS A 310 1.80 -21.42 -20.76
CA HIS A 310 0.36 -21.54 -20.58
C HIS A 310 -0.26 -20.26 -20.00
N PHE A 311 0.42 -19.61 -19.07
CA PHE A 311 -0.04 -18.34 -18.49
C PHE A 311 -0.04 -17.18 -19.48
N ILE A 312 1.00 -17.07 -20.31
CA ILE A 312 1.06 -16.05 -21.37
C ILE A 312 -0.08 -16.27 -22.38
N ASP A 313 -0.31 -17.52 -22.80
CA ASP A 313 -1.38 -17.84 -23.75
C ASP A 313 -2.78 -17.59 -23.16
N PHE A 314 -3.00 -17.96 -21.89
CA PHE A 314 -4.22 -17.64 -21.17
C PHE A 314 -4.45 -16.12 -21.07
N ALA A 315 -3.46 -15.36 -20.63
CA ALA A 315 -3.56 -13.91 -20.49
C ALA A 315 -3.89 -13.22 -21.82
N ARG A 316 -3.27 -13.66 -22.92
CA ARG A 316 -3.55 -13.17 -24.27
C ARG A 316 -5.02 -13.40 -24.63
N LYS A 317 -5.50 -14.65 -24.51
CA LYS A 317 -6.88 -15.01 -24.85
C LYS A 317 -7.92 -14.33 -23.95
N ALA A 318 -7.62 -14.20 -22.65
CA ALA A 318 -8.50 -13.54 -21.70
C ALA A 318 -8.67 -12.05 -22.03
N LEU A 319 -7.58 -11.33 -22.36
CA LEU A 319 -7.66 -9.92 -22.77
C LEU A 319 -8.37 -9.74 -24.12
N THR A 320 -8.15 -10.63 -25.09
CA THR A 320 -8.90 -10.61 -26.35
C THR A 320 -10.40 -10.79 -26.09
N THR A 321 -10.77 -11.77 -25.28
CA THR A 321 -12.17 -12.07 -24.92
C THR A 321 -12.82 -10.91 -24.16
N ALA A 322 -12.08 -10.23 -23.27
CA ALA A 322 -12.56 -9.06 -22.55
C ALA A 322 -12.97 -7.91 -23.46
N THR A 323 -12.33 -7.79 -24.62
CA THR A 323 -12.59 -6.74 -25.63
C THR A 323 -13.53 -7.15 -26.75
N ASP A 324 -14.02 -8.39 -26.77
CA ASP A 324 -14.79 -8.91 -27.89
C ASP A 324 -16.18 -8.23 -27.97
N ALA A 325 -16.33 -7.35 -28.95
CA ALA A 325 -17.55 -6.60 -29.19
C ALA A 325 -18.77 -7.48 -29.56
N GLN A 326 -18.56 -8.73 -29.99
CA GLN A 326 -19.62 -9.68 -30.34
C GLN A 326 -20.27 -10.33 -29.10
N LEU A 327 -19.58 -10.31 -27.96
CA LEU A 327 -20.05 -10.91 -26.72
C LEU A 327 -20.60 -9.85 -25.76
N GLY A 328 -21.72 -10.15 -25.11
CA GLY A 328 -22.23 -9.36 -24.00
C GLY A 328 -21.36 -9.50 -22.74
N VAL A 329 -21.45 -8.55 -21.81
CA VAL A 329 -20.63 -8.50 -20.58
C VAL A 329 -20.65 -9.84 -19.80
N ALA A 330 -21.84 -10.40 -19.57
CA ALA A 330 -21.97 -11.68 -18.86
C ALA A 330 -21.34 -12.86 -19.64
N GLN A 331 -21.44 -12.84 -20.98
CA GLN A 331 -20.86 -13.88 -21.82
C GLN A 331 -19.33 -13.80 -21.84
N ARG A 332 -18.74 -12.60 -21.79
CA ARG A 332 -17.29 -12.43 -21.68
C ARG A 332 -16.74 -12.97 -20.37
N ILE A 333 -17.42 -12.69 -19.25
CA ILE A 333 -17.04 -13.21 -17.93
C ILE A 333 -17.12 -14.75 -17.93
N GLN A 334 -18.25 -15.29 -18.39
CA GLN A 334 -18.44 -16.74 -18.46
C GLN A 334 -17.43 -17.43 -19.39
N ALA A 335 -17.09 -16.82 -20.53
CA ALA A 335 -16.09 -17.36 -21.44
C ALA A 335 -14.68 -17.40 -20.82
N ILE A 336 -14.30 -16.37 -20.05
CA ILE A 336 -13.02 -16.34 -19.34
C ILE A 336 -12.99 -17.35 -18.18
N ASP A 337 -14.08 -17.51 -17.43
CA ASP A 337 -14.15 -18.51 -16.36
C ASP A 337 -14.09 -19.95 -16.91
N ASN A 338 -14.78 -20.22 -18.02
CA ASN A 338 -14.67 -21.53 -18.69
C ASN A 338 -13.25 -21.77 -19.22
N MET A 339 -12.63 -20.73 -19.81
CA MET A 339 -11.25 -20.81 -20.26
C MET A 339 -10.29 -21.12 -19.10
N GLU A 340 -10.49 -20.52 -17.92
CA GLU A 340 -9.68 -20.83 -16.75
C GLU A 340 -9.74 -22.31 -16.39
N LEU A 341 -10.93 -22.91 -16.43
CA LEU A 341 -11.13 -24.35 -16.16
C LEU A 341 -10.38 -25.21 -17.17
N ASP A 342 -10.44 -24.90 -18.46
CA ASP A 342 -9.70 -25.63 -19.50
C ASP A 342 -8.18 -25.58 -19.27
N TYR A 343 -7.65 -24.48 -18.74
CA TYR A 343 -6.22 -24.35 -18.45
C TYR A 343 -5.80 -25.10 -17.17
N ARG A 344 -6.73 -25.45 -16.26
CA ARG A 344 -6.40 -26.28 -15.08
C ARG A 344 -6.03 -27.72 -15.46
N ASP A 345 -6.42 -28.19 -16.63
CA ASP A 345 -6.04 -29.52 -17.15
C ASP A 345 -4.56 -29.59 -17.57
N VAL A 346 -3.97 -28.44 -17.94
CA VAL A 346 -2.57 -28.35 -18.41
C VAL A 346 -1.63 -27.63 -17.44
N VAL A 347 -2.18 -27.00 -16.39
CA VAL A 347 -1.41 -26.30 -15.36
C VAL A 347 -1.44 -27.09 -14.04
N PRO A 348 -0.29 -27.37 -13.40
CA PRO A 348 -0.25 -28.07 -12.12
C PRO A 348 -1.07 -27.35 -11.02
N GLU A 349 -1.71 -28.12 -10.15
CA GLU A 349 -2.60 -27.62 -9.08
C GLU A 349 -1.98 -26.52 -8.21
N ALA A 350 -0.68 -26.62 -7.94
CA ALA A 350 0.08 -25.63 -7.18
C ALA A 350 0.04 -24.20 -7.78
N PHE A 351 -0.32 -24.07 -9.05
CA PHE A 351 -0.36 -22.80 -9.78
C PHE A 351 -1.78 -22.31 -10.08
N TRP A 352 -2.84 -23.02 -9.68
CA TRP A 352 -4.23 -22.61 -9.94
C TRP A 352 -4.56 -21.25 -9.34
N GLY A 353 -4.05 -20.92 -8.15
CA GLY A 353 -4.24 -19.59 -7.56
C GLY A 353 -3.61 -18.46 -8.39
N LYS A 354 -2.47 -18.72 -9.06
CA LYS A 354 -1.86 -17.75 -9.98
C LYS A 354 -2.66 -17.61 -11.27
N LEU A 355 -3.20 -18.72 -11.79
CA LEU A 355 -4.08 -18.74 -12.96
C LEU A 355 -5.37 -17.94 -12.71
N GLU A 356 -6.00 -18.12 -11.54
CA GLU A 356 -7.16 -17.34 -11.11
C GLU A 356 -6.83 -15.85 -11.01
N GLY A 357 -5.65 -15.50 -10.48
CA GLY A 357 -5.19 -14.11 -10.43
C GLY A 357 -5.05 -13.44 -11.80
N LEU A 358 -4.71 -14.20 -12.85
CA LEU A 358 -4.52 -13.68 -14.20
C LEU A 358 -5.83 -13.23 -14.89
N LYS A 359 -7.00 -13.70 -14.42
CA LYS A 359 -8.29 -13.27 -15.00
C LYS A 359 -8.77 -11.92 -14.48
N ILE A 360 -8.32 -11.50 -13.30
CA ILE A 360 -8.77 -10.29 -12.61
C ILE A 360 -8.54 -9.02 -13.47
N PRO A 361 -7.36 -8.81 -14.10
CA PRO A 361 -7.17 -7.66 -14.97
C PRO A 361 -8.14 -7.63 -16.16
N ALA A 362 -8.48 -8.79 -16.73
CA ALA A 362 -9.45 -8.90 -17.83
C ALA A 362 -10.88 -8.56 -17.36
N GLN A 363 -11.26 -8.93 -16.14
CA GLN A 363 -12.54 -8.52 -15.55
C GLN A 363 -12.62 -7.00 -15.33
N TYR A 364 -11.52 -6.35 -14.93
CA TYR A 364 -11.45 -4.89 -14.83
C TYR A 364 -11.54 -4.18 -16.18
N VAL A 365 -11.10 -4.83 -17.26
CA VAL A 365 -11.31 -4.36 -18.63
C VAL A 365 -12.79 -4.45 -19.00
N ILE A 366 -13.44 -5.57 -18.70
CA ILE A 366 -14.88 -5.78 -18.96
C ILE A 366 -15.74 -4.76 -18.21
N SER A 367 -15.40 -4.43 -16.95
CA SER A 367 -16.13 -3.45 -16.14
C SER A 367 -15.83 -1.98 -16.51
N GLY A 368 -14.92 -1.74 -17.46
CA GLY A 368 -14.52 -0.39 -17.88
C GLY A 368 -13.62 0.35 -16.88
N GLN A 369 -13.18 -0.31 -15.81
CA GLN A 369 -12.33 0.29 -14.77
C GLN A 369 -10.86 0.35 -15.16
N ARG A 370 -10.45 -0.40 -16.19
CA ARG A 370 -9.08 -0.44 -16.71
C ARG A 370 -9.07 -0.53 -18.24
N THR A 371 -8.12 0.14 -18.88
CA THR A 371 -7.88 -0.04 -20.32
C THR A 371 -7.12 -1.34 -20.59
N VAL A 372 -7.30 -1.90 -21.78
CA VAL A 372 -6.65 -3.16 -22.21
C VAL A 372 -5.13 -3.05 -22.13
N ASP A 373 -4.57 -1.91 -22.54
CA ASP A 373 -3.12 -1.70 -22.54
C ASP A 373 -2.55 -1.64 -21.11
N LYS A 374 -3.27 -1.01 -20.17
CA LYS A 374 -2.88 -1.01 -18.75
C LYS A 374 -2.98 -2.39 -18.12
N ALA A 375 -3.99 -3.18 -18.51
CA ALA A 375 -4.12 -4.57 -18.07
C ALA A 375 -2.98 -5.43 -18.62
N ARG A 376 -2.62 -5.24 -19.89
CA ARG A 376 -1.51 -5.95 -20.55
C ARG A 376 -0.17 -5.61 -19.91
N SER A 377 0.13 -4.33 -19.73
CA SER A 377 1.39 -3.87 -19.14
C SER A 377 1.58 -4.41 -17.72
N TYR A 378 0.51 -4.42 -16.92
CA TYR A 378 0.51 -5.01 -15.59
C TYR A 378 0.81 -6.52 -15.64
N ILE A 379 0.12 -7.30 -16.49
CA ILE A 379 0.37 -8.74 -16.58
C ILE A 379 1.79 -9.03 -17.07
N ALA A 380 2.27 -8.29 -18.07
CA ALA A 380 3.59 -8.48 -18.66
C ALA A 380 4.72 -8.17 -17.67
N LYS A 381 4.67 -7.00 -17.01
CA LYS A 381 5.76 -6.49 -16.16
C LYS A 381 5.70 -6.99 -14.73
N ASP A 382 4.51 -7.06 -14.16
CA ASP A 382 4.34 -7.29 -12.71
C ASP A 382 3.94 -8.73 -12.37
N VAL A 383 3.45 -9.51 -13.35
CA VAL A 383 2.95 -10.88 -13.10
C VAL A 383 3.77 -11.95 -13.81
N LEU A 384 3.99 -11.82 -15.11
CA LEU A 384 4.61 -12.87 -15.94
C LEU A 384 6.06 -12.57 -16.33
N TYR A 385 6.54 -11.35 -16.11
CA TYR A 385 7.88 -10.88 -16.48
C TYR A 385 8.24 -11.22 -17.94
N CYS A 386 7.32 -10.90 -18.85
CA CYS A 386 7.40 -11.21 -20.28
C CYS A 386 7.21 -9.94 -21.12
N ASN A 387 7.45 -10.02 -22.43
CA ASN A 387 7.25 -8.84 -23.29
C ASN A 387 5.74 -8.59 -23.48
N GLU A 388 5.32 -7.32 -23.51
CA GLU A 388 3.93 -6.95 -23.79
C GLU A 388 3.46 -7.48 -25.15
N ALA A 389 4.35 -7.61 -26.14
CA ALA A 389 4.06 -8.22 -27.43
C ALA A 389 3.60 -9.69 -27.32
N GLU A 390 4.10 -10.43 -26.33
CA GLU A 390 3.75 -11.85 -26.13
C GLU A 390 2.31 -12.01 -25.62
N ILE A 391 1.74 -10.97 -25.00
CA ILE A 391 0.34 -10.94 -24.53
C ILE A 391 -0.55 -10.15 -25.53
N GLY A 392 -0.05 -9.87 -26.74
CA GLY A 392 -0.80 -9.23 -27.81
C GLY A 392 -0.77 -7.69 -27.79
N GLY A 393 0.32 -7.10 -27.30
CA GLY A 393 0.63 -5.67 -27.48
C GLY A 393 1.20 -5.40 -28.86
N ALA A 394 1.06 -4.17 -29.37
CA ALA A 394 1.85 -3.75 -30.53
C ALA A 394 3.34 -3.74 -30.13
N ALA A 395 4.18 -4.33 -30.98
CA ALA A 395 5.62 -4.46 -30.75
C ALA A 395 6.34 -3.11 -30.75
#